data_AF-A0A6L9QG45-F1
#
_entry.id   AF-A0A6L9QG45-F1
#
_cell.length_a   1.000
_cell.length_b   1.000
_cell.length_c   1.000
_cell.angle_alpha   90.00
_cell.angle_beta   90.00
_cell.angle_gamma   90.00
#
_symmetry.space_group_name_H-M   'P 1'
#
loop_
_entity.id
_entity.type
_entity.pdbx_description
1 polymer ?
#
loop_
_entity_poly.entity_id
_entity_poly.type
_entity_poly.pdbx_seq_one_letter_code
_entity_poly.pdbx_strand_id
1 'polypeptide(L)'
;MVDEGGTERGRAPARVLLLGEPDGWHCVVVDGAGGEKRADFPGAGTRWSTGGRADPEPPWWHRRLAETAEGLREAVAERLTDATFRTLGVEAVITWFAVDEPVAWEGLVTLREADPARFPGRVAPFVITLEPGRGALLPDASLLFSTQAPDAWTTLAAVAERCGTRPPKASLLCGWADHRSVRVGRGSLALSTDRGEDGVERLAEICGTRSPGWSGNPEMRFRLDGVDLLDEPAGDVVALLRELGHEVVRRGRTVRLADSGLTLYGPDRPGDAERFTAVSLQPPAALAALRTLHRSRA
;
A
#
# COMPACT_ATOMS: atom_id res chain seq x y z
N MET A 1 -1.73 23.40 43.36
CA MET A 1 -2.20 23.86 42.03
C MET A 1 -1.02 24.49 41.33
N VAL A 2 -0.34 23.69 40.52
CA VAL A 2 0.67 24.13 39.57
C VAL A 2 0.24 23.53 38.24
N ASP A 3 0.30 24.37 37.23
CA ASP A 3 -0.33 24.30 35.92
C ASP A 3 0.29 23.17 35.04
N GLU A 4 -0.39 22.02 34.92
CA GLU A 4 -0.03 20.90 34.00
C GLU A 4 -0.78 21.00 32.65
N GLY A 5 -1.06 22.23 32.19
CA GLY A 5 -1.97 22.50 31.07
C GLY A 5 -1.35 22.96 29.74
N GLY A 6 -0.02 23.03 29.60
CA GLY A 6 0.64 23.37 28.33
C GLY A 6 2.08 22.87 28.33
N THR A 7 2.68 22.26 27.31
CA THR A 7 2.48 22.29 25.86
C THR A 7 3.09 21.00 25.27
N GLU A 8 2.29 19.94 25.06
CA GLU A 8 2.75 18.78 24.28
C GLU A 8 2.75 19.05 22.76
N ARG A 9 2.07 20.11 22.33
CA ARG A 9 2.03 20.54 20.92
C ARG A 9 3.33 21.26 20.57
N GLY A 10 4.13 20.67 19.67
CA GLY A 10 5.29 21.35 19.07
C GLY A 10 6.67 20.79 19.44
N ARG A 11 6.77 19.67 20.15
CA ARG A 11 8.08 19.09 20.48
C ARG A 11 8.59 18.19 19.36
N ALA A 12 9.85 18.39 18.98
CA ALA A 12 10.50 17.60 17.94
C ALA A 12 10.83 16.19 18.45
N PRO A 13 10.50 15.13 17.69
CA PRO A 13 10.95 13.78 18.00
C PRO A 13 12.48 13.69 17.82
N ALA A 14 13.14 13.00 18.74
CA ALA A 14 14.59 12.81 18.73
C ALA A 14 14.98 11.33 18.56
N ARG A 15 14.24 10.41 19.20
CA ARG A 15 14.50 8.97 19.15
C ARG A 15 13.21 8.19 19.01
N VAL A 16 13.29 6.99 18.45
CA VAL A 16 12.19 6.03 18.39
C VAL A 16 12.68 4.65 18.75
N LEU A 17 11.91 3.92 19.55
CA LEU A 17 12.12 2.51 19.81
C LEU A 17 11.02 1.71 19.13
N LEU A 18 11.36 0.58 18.52
CA LEU A 18 10.42 -0.43 18.07
C LEU A 18 10.75 -1.74 18.77
N LEU A 19 9.79 -2.27 19.52
CA LEU A 19 9.99 -3.40 20.41
C LEU A 19 8.91 -4.47 20.16
N GLY A 20 9.38 -5.69 19.91
CA GLY A 20 8.57 -6.90 19.84
C GLY A 20 8.51 -7.58 21.20
N GLU A 21 7.31 -7.66 21.75
CA GLU A 21 6.98 -8.39 22.98
C GLU A 21 6.30 -9.73 22.62
N PRO A 22 6.22 -10.68 23.56
CA PRO A 22 5.60 -11.98 23.30
C PRO A 22 4.17 -11.89 22.73
N ASP A 23 3.40 -10.89 23.16
CA ASP A 23 1.98 -10.75 22.83
C ASP A 23 1.69 -9.63 21.80
N GLY A 24 2.70 -8.84 21.39
CA GLY A 24 2.48 -7.79 20.40
C GLY A 24 3.73 -6.96 20.11
N TRP A 25 3.57 -5.91 19.31
CA TRP A 25 4.63 -4.95 18.99
C TRP A 25 4.20 -3.56 19.42
N HIS A 26 5.15 -2.73 19.82
CA HIS A 26 4.88 -1.33 20.13
C HIS A 26 6.06 -0.45 19.72
N CYS A 27 5.78 0.83 19.51
CA CYS A 27 6.81 1.85 19.39
C CYS A 27 6.72 2.87 20.51
N VAL A 28 7.87 3.44 20.86
CA VAL A 28 7.99 4.57 21.78
C VAL A 28 8.71 5.69 21.04
N VAL A 29 8.06 6.85 20.92
CA VAL A 29 8.68 8.06 20.38
C VAL A 29 9.14 8.92 21.54
N VAL A 30 10.41 9.29 21.55
CA VAL A 30 11.03 10.13 22.58
C VAL A 30 11.33 11.50 22.00
N ASP A 31 10.86 12.56 22.65
CA ASP A 31 11.14 13.94 22.27
C ASP A 31 12.53 14.42 22.77
N GLY A 32 12.98 15.58 22.31
CA GLY A 32 14.28 16.15 22.71
C GLY A 32 14.41 16.51 24.20
N ALA A 33 13.31 16.54 24.95
CA ALA A 33 13.29 16.78 26.40
C ALA A 33 13.14 15.48 27.21
N GLY A 34 13.09 14.31 26.54
CA GLY A 34 12.91 13.01 27.17
C GLY A 34 11.46 12.60 27.43
N GLY A 35 10.48 13.32 26.89
CA GLY A 35 9.07 12.93 26.93
C GLY A 35 8.82 11.72 26.03
N GLU A 36 8.11 10.72 26.54
CA GLU A 36 7.86 9.46 25.84
C GLU A 36 6.39 9.30 25.45
N LYS A 37 6.15 8.82 24.22
CA LYS A 37 4.83 8.46 23.73
C LYS A 37 4.83 7.05 23.15
N ARG A 38 4.08 6.15 23.79
CA ARG A 38 3.90 4.76 23.34
C ARG A 38 2.70 4.63 22.39
N ALA A 39 2.86 3.77 21.37
CA ALA A 39 1.77 3.31 20.52
C ALA A 39 1.93 1.82 20.20
N ASP A 40 0.86 1.05 20.39
CA ASP A 40 0.86 -0.39 20.10
C ASP A 40 0.45 -0.68 18.64
N PHE A 41 0.98 -1.77 18.08
CA PHE A 41 0.62 -2.27 16.76
C PHE A 41 -0.28 -3.50 16.89
N PRO A 42 -1.37 -3.58 16.11
CA PRO A 42 -2.19 -4.77 16.08
C PRO A 42 -1.43 -5.89 15.36
N GLY A 43 -1.49 -7.10 15.90
CA GLY A 43 -0.88 -8.27 15.28
C GLY A 43 -0.35 -9.26 16.30
N ALA A 44 0.25 -10.35 15.80
CA ALA A 44 0.94 -11.31 16.65
C ALA A 44 2.25 -10.72 17.20
N GLY A 45 2.56 -11.05 18.44
CA GLY A 45 3.86 -10.76 19.05
C GLY A 45 4.96 -11.69 18.55
N THR A 46 6.05 -11.73 19.31
CA THR A 46 7.27 -12.48 18.96
C THR A 46 7.24 -13.94 19.40
N ARG A 47 6.27 -14.31 20.26
CA ARG A 47 6.15 -15.67 20.79
C ARG A 47 5.64 -16.63 19.71
N TRP A 48 6.41 -17.69 19.47
CA TRP A 48 5.90 -18.87 18.79
C TRP A 48 4.92 -19.63 19.70
N SER A 49 3.68 -19.83 19.26
CA SER A 49 2.75 -20.72 19.96
C SER A 49 1.78 -21.41 18.99
N THR A 50 1.97 -22.71 18.81
CA THR A 50 1.01 -23.61 18.16
C THR A 50 0.45 -24.59 19.18
N GLY A 51 -0.55 -24.20 19.97
CA GLY A 51 -1.41 -25.14 20.71
C GLY A 51 -0.75 -26.06 21.76
N GLY A 52 0.54 -25.91 22.06
CA GLY A 52 1.29 -26.70 23.04
C GLY A 52 2.53 -25.96 23.55
N ARG A 53 2.94 -26.22 24.80
CA ARG A 53 3.89 -25.40 25.58
C ARG A 53 5.38 -25.62 25.22
N ALA A 54 5.71 -26.39 24.18
CA ALA A 54 7.08 -26.86 23.94
C ALA A 54 7.47 -27.14 22.47
N ASP A 55 6.72 -26.63 21.47
CA ASP A 55 7.17 -26.79 20.08
C ASP A 55 8.39 -25.89 19.82
N PRO A 56 9.49 -26.43 19.26
CA PRO A 56 10.64 -25.60 18.91
C PRO A 56 10.25 -24.57 17.85
N GLU A 57 10.88 -23.40 17.92
CA GLU A 57 10.67 -22.36 16.91
C GLU A 57 11.07 -22.89 15.53
N PRO A 58 10.17 -22.82 14.54
CA PRO A 58 10.51 -23.30 13.21
C PRO A 58 11.53 -22.36 12.55
N PRO A 59 12.40 -22.86 11.66
CA PRO A 59 13.45 -22.05 11.03
C PRO A 59 12.96 -20.82 10.27
N TRP A 60 11.70 -20.82 9.82
CA TRP A 60 11.07 -19.69 9.13
C TRP A 60 10.54 -18.61 10.06
N TRP A 61 10.43 -18.87 11.38
CA TRP A 61 9.87 -17.93 12.36
C TRP A 61 10.68 -16.65 12.44
N HIS A 62 12.00 -16.78 12.57
CA HIS A 62 12.91 -15.64 12.61
C HIS A 62 12.79 -14.75 11.36
N ARG A 63 12.71 -15.36 10.17
CA ARG A 63 12.48 -14.64 8.91
C ARG A 63 11.15 -13.89 8.92
N ARG A 64 10.07 -14.52 9.37
CA ARG A 64 8.76 -13.87 9.51
C ARG A 64 8.81 -12.68 10.46
N LEU A 65 9.50 -12.81 11.60
CA LEU A 65 9.67 -11.69 12.54
C LEU A 65 10.48 -10.55 11.92
N ALA A 66 11.54 -10.85 11.17
CA ALA A 66 12.32 -9.86 10.44
C ALA A 66 11.48 -9.13 9.39
N GLU A 67 10.67 -9.85 8.61
CA GLU A 67 9.72 -9.28 7.63
C GLU A 67 8.66 -8.40 8.33
N THR A 68 8.19 -8.83 9.50
CA THR A 68 7.25 -8.05 10.33
C THR A 68 7.90 -6.76 10.84
N ALA A 69 9.10 -6.85 11.38
CA ALA A 69 9.86 -5.71 11.89
C ALA A 69 10.19 -4.70 10.78
N GLU A 70 10.55 -5.16 9.58
CA GLU A 70 10.76 -4.27 8.41
C GLU A 70 9.48 -3.49 8.08
N GLY A 71 8.33 -4.17 7.97
CA GLY A 71 7.04 -3.50 7.71
C GLY A 71 6.63 -2.52 8.81
N LEU A 72 6.88 -2.87 10.08
CA LEU A 72 6.61 -1.99 11.22
C LEU A 72 7.51 -0.75 11.22
N ARG A 73 8.80 -0.88 10.88
CA ARG A 73 9.71 0.28 10.76
C ARG A 73 9.27 1.23 9.65
N GLU A 74 8.79 0.73 8.52
CA GLU A 74 8.20 1.56 7.46
C GLU A 74 6.96 2.29 7.97
N ALA A 75 6.03 1.57 8.62
CA ALA A 75 4.82 2.17 9.19
C ALA A 75 5.11 3.23 10.28
N VAL A 76 6.11 2.99 11.12
CA VAL A 76 6.58 3.97 12.12
C VAL A 76 7.12 5.22 11.43
N ALA A 77 7.97 5.06 10.41
CA ALA A 77 8.54 6.19 9.67
C ALA A 77 7.45 7.04 9.02
N GLU A 78 6.46 6.41 8.36
CA GLU A 78 5.31 7.10 7.74
C GLU A 78 4.48 7.88 8.78
N ARG A 79 4.12 7.23 9.89
CA ARG A 79 3.33 7.87 10.96
C ARG A 79 4.05 9.03 11.60
N LEU A 80 5.34 8.84 11.91
CA LEU A 80 6.14 9.86 12.58
C LEU A 80 6.30 11.08 11.67
N THR A 81 6.71 10.88 10.42
CA THR A 81 6.93 12.00 9.50
C THR A 81 5.64 12.76 9.20
N ASP A 82 4.49 12.09 9.15
CA ASP A 82 3.19 12.76 9.00
C ASP A 82 2.77 13.54 10.24
N ALA A 83 3.02 13.00 11.44
CA ALA A 83 2.77 13.72 12.69
C ALA A 83 3.68 14.94 12.84
N THR A 84 4.96 14.80 12.50
CA THR A 84 5.95 15.88 12.49
C THR A 84 5.57 16.95 11.47
N PHE A 85 5.18 16.57 10.25
CA PHE A 85 4.74 17.54 9.24
C PHE A 85 3.51 18.34 9.70
N ARG A 86 2.48 17.66 10.24
CA ARG A 86 1.28 18.35 10.76
C ARG A 86 1.57 19.33 11.89
N THR A 87 2.61 19.06 12.69
CA THR A 87 2.90 19.83 13.90
C THR A 87 3.94 20.93 13.66
N LEU A 88 4.96 20.64 12.83
CA LEU A 88 6.16 21.45 12.67
C LEU A 88 6.42 21.89 11.22
N GLY A 89 5.67 21.37 10.25
CA GLY A 89 5.86 21.69 8.82
C GLY A 89 7.15 21.11 8.21
N VAL A 90 7.82 20.18 8.91
CA VAL A 90 9.05 19.51 8.48
C VAL A 90 8.87 17.99 8.51
N GLU A 91 9.73 17.26 7.82
CA GLU A 91 9.70 15.79 7.80
C GLU A 91 10.68 15.19 8.78
N ALA A 92 10.27 14.07 9.37
CA ALA A 92 11.15 13.22 10.16
C ALA A 92 11.75 12.12 9.27
N VAL A 93 13.05 11.88 9.42
CA VAL A 93 13.78 10.75 8.85
C VAL A 93 14.36 9.94 10.00
N ILE A 94 14.20 8.61 9.93
CA ILE A 94 14.66 7.70 10.97
C ILE A 94 15.84 6.89 10.43
N THR A 95 16.97 6.96 11.13
CA THR A 95 18.09 6.04 10.93
C THR A 95 18.00 4.93 11.98
N TRP A 96 17.76 3.71 11.53
CA TRP A 96 17.53 2.54 12.40
C TRP A 96 18.82 1.78 12.71
N PHE A 97 18.91 1.32 13.94
CA PHE A 97 19.99 0.51 14.50
C PHE A 97 19.38 -0.71 15.18
N ALA A 98 19.93 -1.88 14.87
CA ALA A 98 19.57 -3.12 15.54
C ALA A 98 20.09 -3.11 16.98
N VAL A 99 19.21 -3.38 17.94
CA VAL A 99 19.58 -3.60 19.34
C VAL A 99 19.56 -5.09 19.66
N ASP A 100 18.50 -5.78 19.23
CA ASP A 100 18.34 -7.23 19.32
C ASP A 100 17.55 -7.72 18.09
N GLU A 101 18.23 -8.28 17.08
CA GLU A 101 17.54 -8.71 15.86
C GLU A 101 16.79 -10.03 16.07
N PRO A 102 15.53 -10.14 15.62
CA PRO A 102 14.79 -9.18 14.78
C PRO A 102 13.82 -8.28 15.58
N VAL A 103 13.83 -8.35 16.92
CA VAL A 103 12.73 -7.89 17.79
C VAL A 103 12.89 -6.50 18.39
N ALA A 104 14.11 -5.95 18.51
CA ALA A 104 14.35 -4.65 19.11
C ALA A 104 15.22 -3.76 18.23
N TRP A 105 14.71 -2.56 17.95
CA TRP A 105 15.34 -1.56 17.11
C TRP A 105 15.27 -0.19 17.76
N GLU A 106 16.36 0.56 17.63
CA GLU A 106 16.43 1.97 18.00
C GLU A 106 16.62 2.84 16.76
N GLY A 107 15.90 3.94 16.68
CA GLY A 107 15.92 4.89 15.58
C GLY A 107 16.35 6.27 16.06
N LEU A 108 17.37 6.85 15.44
CA LEU A 108 17.68 8.27 15.60
C LEU A 108 16.86 9.08 14.62
N VAL A 109 16.20 10.14 15.10
CA VAL A 109 15.34 10.99 14.28
C VAL A 109 16.07 12.26 13.90
N THR A 110 16.10 12.54 12.60
CA THR A 110 16.56 13.81 12.05
C THR A 110 15.41 14.52 11.35
N LEU A 111 15.45 15.85 11.34
CA LEU A 111 14.45 16.68 10.67
C LEU A 111 15.01 17.21 9.35
N ARG A 112 14.16 17.26 8.34
CA ARG A 112 14.48 17.85 7.04
C ARG A 112 13.32 18.70 6.53
N GLU A 113 13.58 19.55 5.56
CA GLU A 113 12.54 20.29 4.85
C GLU A 113 11.46 19.34 4.32
N ALA A 114 10.21 19.81 4.32
CA ALA A 114 9.10 19.03 3.83
C ALA A 114 9.24 18.73 2.33
N ASP A 115 8.89 17.51 1.95
CA ASP A 115 8.86 17.11 0.54
C ASP A 115 7.93 18.06 -0.25
N PRO A 116 8.36 18.62 -1.40
CA PRO A 116 7.52 19.46 -2.24
C PRO A 116 6.16 18.84 -2.59
N ALA A 117 6.08 17.51 -2.72
CA ALA A 117 4.84 16.78 -3.00
C ALA A 117 3.82 16.80 -1.84
N ARG A 118 4.19 17.33 -0.67
CA ARG A 118 3.25 17.66 0.42
C ARG A 118 2.33 18.82 0.04
N PHE A 119 2.76 19.66 -0.89
CA PHE A 119 2.07 20.89 -1.27
C PHE A 119 1.40 20.71 -2.63
N PRO A 120 0.09 21.02 -2.74
CA PRO A 120 -0.65 20.89 -3.99
C PRO A 120 0.05 21.57 -5.18
N GLY A 121 0.13 20.87 -6.31
CA GLY A 121 0.62 21.41 -7.59
C GLY A 121 2.14 21.54 -7.72
N ARG A 122 2.94 21.25 -6.69
CA ARG A 122 4.42 21.35 -6.78
C ARG A 122 5.09 20.16 -7.45
N VAL A 123 4.46 18.98 -7.40
CA VAL A 123 4.96 17.77 -8.03
C VAL A 123 3.83 17.14 -8.84
N ALA A 124 4.12 16.77 -10.08
CA ALA A 124 3.15 16.09 -10.93
C ALA A 124 2.88 14.67 -10.39
N PRO A 125 1.62 14.24 -10.29
CA PRO A 125 1.29 12.90 -9.85
C PRO A 125 1.67 11.85 -10.91
N PHE A 126 1.89 10.62 -10.45
CA PHE A 126 1.97 9.46 -11.31
C PHE A 126 0.55 8.96 -11.61
N VAL A 127 0.01 9.38 -12.75
CA VAL A 127 -1.38 9.08 -13.16
C VAL A 127 -1.43 7.76 -13.93
N ILE A 128 -2.29 6.86 -13.48
CA ILE A 128 -2.63 5.60 -14.14
C ILE A 128 -4.08 5.69 -14.60
N THR A 129 -4.30 5.80 -15.90
CA THR A 129 -5.63 5.85 -16.49
C THR A 129 -6.11 4.45 -16.78
N LEU A 130 -7.17 4.02 -16.11
CA LEU A 130 -7.79 2.72 -16.31
C LEU A 130 -8.68 2.76 -17.56
N GLU A 131 -8.50 1.78 -18.42
CA GLU A 131 -9.34 1.52 -19.59
C GLU A 131 -10.03 0.17 -19.39
N PRO A 132 -11.24 0.14 -18.78
CA PRO A 132 -11.98 -1.10 -18.56
C PRO A 132 -12.07 -1.98 -19.80
N GLY A 133 -11.86 -3.29 -19.61
CA GLY A 133 -11.79 -4.25 -20.71
C GLY A 133 -10.49 -4.27 -21.51
N ARG A 134 -9.64 -3.24 -21.41
CA ARG A 134 -8.37 -3.15 -22.14
C ARG A 134 -7.15 -3.27 -21.23
N GLY A 135 -7.13 -2.56 -20.11
CA GLY A 135 -5.99 -2.51 -19.18
C GLY A 135 -5.79 -1.11 -18.60
N ALA A 136 -4.56 -0.63 -18.54
CA ALA A 136 -4.24 0.71 -18.04
C ALA A 136 -3.17 1.42 -18.88
N LEU A 137 -3.29 2.73 -18.99
CA LEU A 137 -2.31 3.63 -19.57
C LEU A 137 -1.51 4.28 -18.43
N LEU A 138 -0.19 4.11 -18.49
CA LEU A 138 0.79 4.74 -17.61
C LEU A 138 1.42 5.93 -18.35
N PRO A 139 2.16 6.82 -17.67
CA PRO A 139 2.75 7.99 -18.31
C PRO A 139 3.64 7.69 -19.52
N ASP A 140 4.42 6.59 -19.48
CA ASP A 140 5.34 6.21 -20.56
C ASP A 140 5.08 4.80 -21.13
N ALA A 141 4.00 4.13 -20.73
CA ALA A 141 3.76 2.74 -21.07
C ALA A 141 2.27 2.39 -21.10
N SER A 142 1.93 1.27 -21.75
CA SER A 142 0.58 0.71 -21.73
C SER A 142 0.63 -0.70 -21.17
N LEU A 143 -0.16 -0.96 -20.14
CA LEU A 143 -0.35 -2.27 -19.54
C LEU A 143 -1.70 -2.81 -20.00
N LEU A 144 -1.73 -3.44 -21.17
CA LEU A 144 -2.93 -4.06 -21.72
C LEU A 144 -3.05 -5.50 -21.22
N PHE A 145 -4.27 -6.06 -21.17
CA PHE A 145 -4.46 -7.48 -20.84
C PHE A 145 -3.91 -8.45 -21.90
N SER A 146 -3.50 -7.92 -23.07
CA SER A 146 -2.74 -8.66 -24.08
C SER A 146 -1.23 -8.66 -23.81
N THR A 147 -0.73 -7.83 -22.90
CA THR A 147 0.69 -7.72 -22.56
C THR A 147 1.19 -9.03 -21.97
N GLN A 148 2.30 -9.55 -22.51
CA GLN A 148 2.92 -10.76 -22.00
C GLN A 148 3.67 -10.50 -20.70
N ALA A 149 3.83 -11.53 -19.87
CA ALA A 149 4.48 -11.39 -18.57
C ALA A 149 5.86 -10.70 -18.62
N PRO A 150 6.79 -11.02 -19.55
CA PRO A 150 8.10 -10.36 -19.61
C PRO A 150 8.01 -8.84 -19.82
N ASP A 151 7.08 -8.39 -20.65
CA ASP A 151 6.88 -6.97 -20.95
C ASP A 151 6.20 -6.25 -19.77
N ALA A 152 5.27 -6.93 -19.08
CA ALA A 152 4.67 -6.41 -17.85
C ALA A 152 5.73 -6.19 -16.76
N TRP A 153 6.68 -7.12 -16.61
CA TRP A 153 7.77 -6.98 -15.64
C TRP A 153 8.78 -5.91 -16.01
N THR A 154 9.12 -5.80 -17.29
CA THR A 154 9.95 -4.71 -17.81
C THR A 154 9.29 -3.36 -17.53
N THR A 155 7.99 -3.24 -17.79
CA THR A 155 7.22 -2.03 -17.49
C THR A 155 7.24 -1.69 -16.00
N LEU A 156 7.02 -2.68 -15.13
CA LEU A 156 7.01 -2.47 -13.68
C LEU A 156 8.39 -2.03 -13.14
N ALA A 157 9.48 -2.54 -13.74
CA ALA A 157 10.84 -2.11 -13.43
C ALA A 157 11.10 -0.66 -13.87
N ALA A 158 10.63 -0.26 -15.06
CA ALA A 158 10.72 1.13 -15.53
C ALA A 158 9.93 2.10 -14.62
N VAL A 159 8.76 1.67 -14.11
CA VAL A 159 8.02 2.45 -13.09
C VAL A 159 8.85 2.62 -11.82
N ALA A 160 9.52 1.56 -11.36
CA ALA A 160 10.37 1.61 -10.17
C ALA A 160 11.49 2.64 -10.33
N GLU A 161 12.19 2.58 -11.46
CA GLU A 161 13.28 3.49 -11.82
C GLU A 161 12.81 4.94 -11.89
N ARG A 162 11.73 5.20 -12.63
CA ARG A 162 11.15 6.55 -12.77
C ARG A 162 10.74 7.15 -11.42
N CYS A 163 10.20 6.32 -10.52
CA CYS A 163 9.74 6.77 -9.20
C CYS A 163 10.85 6.75 -8.13
N GLY A 164 12.09 6.38 -8.49
CA GLY A 164 13.20 6.29 -7.55
C GLY A 164 12.97 5.28 -6.42
N THR A 165 12.24 4.19 -6.69
CA THR A 165 11.88 3.18 -5.70
C THR A 165 12.63 1.86 -5.91
N ARG A 166 12.49 0.93 -4.97
CA ARG A 166 13.12 -0.40 -5.07
C ARG A 166 12.56 -1.17 -6.27
N PRO A 167 13.35 -2.08 -6.89
CA PRO A 167 12.88 -2.93 -7.98
C PRO A 167 11.63 -3.75 -7.62
N PRO A 168 10.87 -4.24 -8.61
CA PRO A 168 9.65 -5.00 -8.36
C PRO A 168 9.86 -6.21 -7.46
N LYS A 169 9.03 -6.32 -6.42
CA LYS A 169 9.04 -7.43 -5.46
C LYS A 169 8.06 -8.51 -5.91
N ALA A 170 8.56 -9.72 -6.13
CA ALA A 170 7.71 -10.89 -6.36
C ALA A 170 7.04 -11.37 -5.07
N SER A 171 5.80 -11.82 -5.17
CA SER A 171 5.07 -12.47 -4.07
C SER A 171 4.26 -13.64 -4.60
N LEU A 172 4.17 -14.72 -3.82
CA LEU A 172 3.34 -15.87 -4.16
C LEU A 172 1.91 -15.59 -3.72
N LEU A 173 1.02 -15.37 -4.69
CA LEU A 173 -0.42 -15.23 -4.46
C LEU A 173 -1.16 -16.40 -5.12
N CYS A 174 -1.95 -17.13 -4.35
CA CYS A 174 -2.77 -18.22 -4.87
C CYS A 174 -3.76 -17.69 -5.92
N GLY A 175 -3.89 -18.43 -7.03
CA GLY A 175 -4.80 -18.07 -8.13
C GLY A 175 -4.15 -17.33 -9.30
N TRP A 176 -2.86 -16.97 -9.18
CA TRP A 176 -2.09 -16.32 -10.25
C TRP A 176 -0.87 -17.15 -10.64
N ALA A 177 -0.39 -16.97 -11.87
CA ALA A 177 0.83 -17.59 -12.36
C ALA A 177 2.09 -16.91 -11.76
N ASP A 178 2.08 -15.59 -11.69
CA ASP A 178 3.09 -14.76 -11.01
C ASP A 178 2.42 -13.45 -10.54
N HIS A 179 3.02 -12.80 -9.55
CA HIS A 179 2.57 -11.53 -9.01
C HIS A 179 3.76 -10.70 -8.53
N ARG A 180 3.80 -9.43 -8.97
CA ARG A 180 4.85 -8.49 -8.56
C ARG A 180 4.28 -7.12 -8.25
N SER A 181 4.94 -6.42 -7.34
CA SER A 181 4.55 -5.07 -6.94
C SER A 181 5.74 -4.11 -6.88
N VAL A 182 5.46 -2.84 -7.07
CA VAL A 182 6.39 -1.71 -6.92
C VAL A 182 5.75 -0.62 -6.06
N ARG A 183 6.59 0.23 -5.45
CA ARG A 183 6.13 1.44 -4.75
C ARG A 183 6.05 2.60 -5.74
N VAL A 184 5.02 3.42 -5.56
CA VAL A 184 4.88 4.71 -6.26
C VAL A 184 4.49 5.73 -5.20
N GLY A 185 5.45 6.56 -4.79
CA GLY A 185 5.34 7.32 -3.55
C GLY A 185 5.10 6.36 -2.37
N ARG A 186 3.98 6.55 -1.66
CA ARG A 186 3.49 5.66 -0.59
C ARG A 186 2.36 4.74 -1.01
N GLY A 187 2.01 4.73 -2.29
CA GLY A 187 1.13 3.72 -2.86
C GLY A 187 1.89 2.48 -3.32
N SER A 188 1.15 1.49 -3.80
CA SER A 188 1.73 0.35 -4.51
C SER A 188 0.95 0.05 -5.79
N LEU A 189 1.68 -0.17 -6.87
CA LEU A 189 1.17 -0.75 -8.11
C LEU A 189 1.62 -2.21 -8.17
N ALA A 190 0.67 -3.12 -8.34
CA ALA A 190 0.91 -4.54 -8.45
C ALA A 190 0.25 -5.10 -9.70
N LEU A 191 0.92 -6.09 -10.31
CA LEU A 191 0.44 -6.78 -11.50
C LEU A 191 0.42 -8.28 -11.20
N SER A 192 -0.65 -8.95 -11.62
CA SER A 192 -0.78 -10.40 -11.56
C SER A 192 -0.93 -10.95 -12.98
N THR A 193 -0.32 -12.10 -13.25
CA THR A 193 -0.38 -12.77 -14.55
C THR A 193 -1.13 -14.08 -14.46
N ASP A 194 -1.67 -14.52 -15.60
CA ASP A 194 -2.30 -15.83 -15.75
C ASP A 194 -1.90 -16.45 -17.10
N ARG A 195 -1.94 -17.78 -17.17
CA ARG A 195 -1.65 -18.53 -18.40
C ARG A 195 -2.93 -18.77 -19.18
N GLY A 196 -2.95 -18.24 -20.40
CA GLY A 196 -4.03 -18.51 -21.36
C GLY A 196 -4.03 -19.95 -21.84
N GLU A 197 -5.08 -20.33 -22.57
CA GLU A 197 -5.20 -21.67 -23.19
C GLU A 197 -4.11 -21.94 -24.24
N ASP A 198 -3.56 -20.89 -24.83
CA ASP A 198 -2.42 -20.94 -25.75
C ASP A 198 -1.07 -21.14 -25.04
N GLY A 199 -1.09 -21.33 -23.72
CA GLY A 199 0.10 -21.51 -22.87
C GLY A 199 0.89 -20.23 -22.61
N VAL A 200 0.47 -19.10 -23.20
CA VAL A 200 1.17 -17.82 -23.05
C VAL A 200 0.69 -17.10 -21.79
N GLU A 201 1.65 -16.71 -20.96
CA GLU A 201 1.40 -15.98 -19.72
C GLU A 201 1.24 -14.48 -19.99
N ARG A 202 0.10 -13.92 -19.58
CA ARG A 202 -0.27 -12.52 -19.83
C ARG A 202 -0.76 -11.83 -18.59
N LEU A 203 -0.75 -10.50 -18.63
CA LEU A 203 -1.34 -9.65 -17.61
C LEU A 203 -2.82 -10.02 -17.42
N ALA A 204 -3.19 -10.26 -16.17
CA ALA A 204 -4.54 -10.68 -15.78
C ALA A 204 -5.15 -9.81 -14.68
N GLU A 205 -4.35 -9.04 -13.95
CA GLU A 205 -4.83 -8.06 -12.99
C GLU A 205 -3.86 -6.88 -12.86
N ILE A 206 -4.43 -5.68 -12.76
CA ILE A 206 -3.74 -4.46 -12.36
C ILE A 206 -4.35 -4.01 -11.04
N CYS A 207 -3.55 -3.96 -9.98
CA CYS A 207 -4.00 -3.58 -8.65
C CYS A 207 -3.22 -2.36 -8.15
N GLY A 208 -3.93 -1.38 -7.63
CA GLY A 208 -3.40 -0.17 -7.02
C GLY A 208 -3.85 -0.06 -5.59
N THR A 209 -2.92 0.16 -4.66
CA THR A 209 -3.24 0.44 -3.26
C THR A 209 -2.65 1.78 -2.82
N ARG A 210 -3.40 2.50 -1.99
CA ARG A 210 -3.00 3.77 -1.40
C ARG A 210 -3.43 3.78 0.06
N SER A 211 -2.45 3.89 0.95
CA SER A 211 -2.73 4.10 2.37
C SER A 211 -3.36 5.47 2.58
N PRO A 212 -4.25 5.64 3.58
CA PRO A 212 -4.76 6.95 3.97
C PRO A 212 -3.63 7.92 4.34
N GLY A 213 -3.82 9.21 4.05
CA GLY A 213 -2.88 10.27 4.40
C GLY A 213 -2.04 10.76 3.22
N TRP A 214 -0.86 11.32 3.52
CA TRP A 214 0.04 11.82 2.47
C TRP A 214 0.52 10.66 1.61
N SER A 215 0.58 10.88 0.30
CA SER A 215 0.67 9.82 -0.71
C SER A 215 2.07 9.58 -1.23
N GLY A 216 3.05 10.26 -0.64
CA GLY A 216 4.44 10.22 -1.07
C GLY A 216 4.69 11.06 -2.32
N ASN A 217 5.92 10.95 -2.81
CA ASN A 217 6.41 11.62 -3.99
C ASN A 217 6.89 10.56 -5.01
N PRO A 218 6.27 10.49 -6.21
CA PRO A 218 5.07 11.21 -6.63
C PRO A 218 3.80 10.64 -5.97
N GLU A 219 2.73 11.43 -5.94
CA GLU A 219 1.41 10.92 -5.60
C GLU A 219 0.91 9.99 -6.71
N MET A 220 0.53 8.75 -6.37
CA MET A 220 -0.08 7.81 -7.31
C MET A 220 -1.59 8.04 -7.41
N ARG A 221 -2.10 8.22 -8.63
CA ARG A 221 -3.53 8.47 -8.90
C ARG A 221 -4.08 7.46 -9.90
N PHE A 222 -5.23 6.88 -9.60
CA PHE A 222 -5.94 5.98 -10.51
C PHE A 222 -7.17 6.68 -11.05
N ARG A 223 -7.23 6.83 -12.37
CA ARG A 223 -8.31 7.56 -13.03
C ARG A 223 -9.16 6.67 -13.90
N LEU A 224 -10.46 6.89 -13.87
CA LEU A 224 -11.43 6.34 -14.83
C LEU A 224 -12.36 7.48 -15.24
N ASP A 225 -12.50 7.71 -16.55
CA ASP A 225 -13.38 8.74 -17.11
C ASP A 225 -13.15 10.14 -16.51
N GLY A 226 -11.89 10.45 -16.16
CA GLY A 226 -11.48 11.70 -15.52
C GLY A 226 -11.65 11.75 -13.99
N VAL A 227 -12.30 10.77 -13.37
CA VAL A 227 -12.51 10.67 -11.92
C VAL A 227 -11.30 10.03 -11.24
N ASP A 228 -10.78 10.65 -10.17
CA ASP A 228 -9.69 10.09 -9.36
C ASP A 228 -10.25 9.15 -8.28
N LEU A 229 -10.14 7.85 -8.53
CA LEU A 229 -10.86 6.80 -7.80
C LEU A 229 -10.43 6.66 -6.34
N LEU A 230 -9.19 7.07 -6.00
CA LEU A 230 -8.62 6.91 -4.66
C LEU A 230 -8.41 8.25 -3.93
N ASP A 231 -8.65 9.38 -4.60
CA ASP A 231 -8.48 10.72 -4.01
C ASP A 231 -9.81 11.37 -3.62
N GLU A 232 -10.87 11.09 -4.39
CA GLU A 232 -12.20 11.62 -4.13
C GLU A 232 -12.94 10.83 -3.03
N PRO A 233 -13.94 11.44 -2.34
CA PRO A 233 -14.81 10.71 -1.44
C PRO A 233 -15.51 9.54 -2.15
N ALA A 234 -15.55 8.37 -1.52
CA ALA A 234 -16.08 7.14 -2.12
C ALA A 234 -17.55 7.26 -2.51
N GLY A 235 -18.34 8.03 -1.75
CA GLY A 235 -19.73 8.34 -2.09
C GLY A 235 -19.84 9.09 -3.42
N ASP A 236 -19.00 10.10 -3.62
CA ASP A 236 -18.97 10.94 -4.82
C ASP A 236 -18.47 10.15 -6.03
N VAL A 237 -17.41 9.34 -5.85
CA VAL A 237 -16.93 8.42 -6.90
C VAL A 237 -18.06 7.49 -7.35
N VAL A 238 -18.80 6.90 -6.42
CA VAL A 238 -19.93 6.02 -6.74
C VAL A 238 -21.06 6.76 -7.46
N ALA A 239 -21.37 7.99 -7.04
CA ALA A 239 -22.38 8.82 -7.69
C ALA A 239 -21.98 9.15 -9.14
N LEU A 240 -20.76 9.66 -9.34
CA LEU A 240 -20.21 10.01 -10.65
C LEU A 240 -20.17 8.79 -11.59
N LEU A 241 -19.73 7.62 -11.11
CA LEU A 241 -19.70 6.41 -11.93
C LEU A 241 -21.11 6.00 -12.38
N ARG A 242 -22.14 6.15 -11.54
CA ARG A 242 -23.53 5.89 -11.93
C ARG A 242 -24.05 6.91 -12.94
N GLU A 243 -23.71 8.19 -12.77
CA GLU A 243 -24.06 9.25 -13.71
C GLU A 243 -23.42 9.04 -15.09
N LEU A 244 -22.21 8.48 -15.13
CA LEU A 244 -21.53 8.07 -16.35
C LEU A 244 -22.08 6.76 -16.96
N GLY A 245 -23.10 6.15 -16.34
CA GLY A 245 -23.81 4.99 -16.87
C GLY A 245 -23.24 3.63 -16.45
N HIS A 246 -22.29 3.58 -15.50
CA HIS A 246 -21.75 2.31 -15.02
C HIS A 246 -22.75 1.59 -14.09
N GLU A 247 -22.89 0.28 -14.25
CA GLU A 247 -23.64 -0.54 -13.30
C GLU A 247 -22.79 -0.80 -12.04
N VAL A 248 -23.17 -0.16 -10.94
CA VAL A 248 -22.40 -0.19 -9.69
C VAL A 248 -23.06 -1.10 -8.65
N VAL A 249 -22.38 -2.22 -8.34
CA VAL A 249 -22.79 -3.19 -7.32
C VAL A 249 -21.96 -3.00 -6.05
N ARG A 250 -22.60 -2.72 -4.92
CA ARG A 250 -21.93 -2.61 -3.61
C ARG A 250 -22.11 -3.88 -2.79
N ARG A 251 -21.01 -4.42 -2.25
CA ARG A 251 -21.02 -5.58 -1.32
C ARG A 251 -20.14 -5.27 -0.12
N GLY A 252 -20.76 -4.86 0.99
CA GLY A 252 -20.03 -4.42 2.18
C GLY A 252 -19.11 -3.25 1.85
N ARG A 253 -17.79 -3.46 1.98
CA ARG A 253 -16.75 -2.47 1.73
C ARG A 253 -16.25 -2.44 0.29
N THR A 254 -16.75 -3.32 -0.57
CA THR A 254 -16.33 -3.36 -1.97
C THR A 254 -17.40 -2.78 -2.88
N VAL A 255 -16.95 -2.10 -3.92
CA VAL A 255 -17.78 -1.61 -5.02
C VAL A 255 -17.26 -2.21 -6.30
N ARG A 256 -18.14 -2.85 -7.07
CA ARG A 256 -17.79 -3.54 -8.31
C ARG A 256 -18.57 -2.99 -9.47
N LEU A 257 -17.87 -2.74 -10.58
CA LEU A 257 -18.45 -2.48 -11.89
C LEU A 257 -18.22 -3.74 -12.71
N ALA A 258 -19.23 -4.62 -12.73
CA ALA A 258 -19.06 -6.01 -13.16
C ALA A 258 -18.64 -6.14 -14.63
N ASP A 259 -19.27 -5.35 -15.50
CA ASP A 259 -19.01 -5.33 -16.94
C ASP A 259 -17.65 -4.70 -17.28
N SER A 260 -17.15 -3.84 -16.40
CA SER A 260 -15.87 -3.14 -16.55
C SER A 260 -14.70 -3.95 -15.99
N GLY A 261 -14.97 -4.98 -15.18
CA GLY A 261 -13.95 -5.74 -14.44
C GLY A 261 -13.25 -4.94 -13.34
N LEU A 262 -13.82 -3.78 -12.94
CA LEU A 262 -13.26 -2.89 -11.93
C LEU A 262 -13.84 -3.21 -10.55
N THR A 263 -12.97 -3.27 -9.54
CA THR A 263 -13.35 -3.37 -8.13
C THR A 263 -12.63 -2.31 -7.32
N LEU A 264 -13.37 -1.55 -6.51
CA LEU A 264 -12.88 -0.58 -5.54
C LEU A 264 -13.05 -1.13 -4.13
N TYR A 265 -12.06 -0.90 -3.28
CA TYR A 265 -12.02 -1.41 -1.91
C TYR A 265 -11.97 -0.24 -0.92
N GLY A 266 -12.93 -0.22 0.01
CA GLY A 266 -12.92 0.68 1.14
C GLY A 266 -11.91 0.27 2.22
N PRO A 267 -11.66 1.15 3.21
CA PRO A 267 -10.63 0.95 4.21
C PRO A 267 -10.94 -0.21 5.16
N ASP A 268 -9.89 -0.78 5.76
CA ASP A 268 -10.05 -1.92 6.68
C ASP A 268 -10.74 -1.57 8.00
N ARG A 269 -10.67 -0.29 8.40
CA ARG A 269 -11.39 0.25 9.54
C ARG A 269 -12.14 1.51 9.08
N PRO A 270 -13.37 1.73 9.54
CA PRO A 270 -14.03 3.01 9.32
C PRO A 270 -13.17 4.12 9.96
N GLY A 271 -12.90 5.17 9.18
CA GLY A 271 -12.12 6.33 9.59
C GLY A 271 -12.66 7.59 8.91
N ASP A 272 -12.11 8.75 9.27
CA ASP A 272 -12.69 10.07 8.98
C ASP A 272 -12.79 10.45 7.49
N ALA A 273 -12.10 9.74 6.61
CA ALA A 273 -12.21 9.91 5.17
C ALA A 273 -12.75 8.61 4.56
N GLU A 274 -14.02 8.60 4.18
CA GLU A 274 -14.66 7.52 3.41
C GLU A 274 -14.09 7.49 1.97
N ARG A 275 -12.79 7.28 1.79
CA ARG A 275 -12.14 7.13 0.48
C ARG A 275 -11.86 5.66 0.21
N PHE A 276 -11.80 5.28 -1.06
CA PHE A 276 -11.29 3.97 -1.43
C PHE A 276 -9.78 3.90 -1.18
N THR A 277 -9.29 2.77 -0.69
CA THR A 277 -7.87 2.52 -0.41
C THR A 277 -7.23 1.62 -1.46
N ALA A 278 -8.02 0.95 -2.28
CA ALA A 278 -7.49 0.16 -3.38
C ALA A 278 -8.46 0.09 -4.58
N VAL A 279 -7.87 -0.18 -5.73
CA VAL A 279 -8.54 -0.47 -6.99
C VAL A 279 -7.91 -1.72 -7.60
N SER A 280 -8.74 -2.61 -8.14
CA SER A 280 -8.29 -3.73 -8.97
C SER A 280 -9.06 -3.68 -10.28
N LEU A 281 -8.34 -3.85 -11.38
CA LEU A 281 -8.88 -4.00 -12.72
C LEU A 281 -8.49 -5.37 -13.26
N GLN A 282 -9.49 -6.15 -13.64
CA GLN A 282 -9.36 -7.46 -14.27
C GLN A 282 -10.09 -7.47 -15.61
N PRO A 283 -9.79 -8.43 -16.51
CA PRO A 283 -10.61 -8.66 -17.68
C PRO A 283 -12.08 -8.89 -17.27
N PRO A 284 -13.06 -8.23 -17.93
CA PRO A 284 -14.48 -8.44 -17.70
C PRO A 284 -14.86 -9.92 -17.71
N ALA A 285 -15.84 -10.31 -16.89
CA ALA A 285 -16.25 -11.71 -16.75
C ALA A 285 -16.69 -12.33 -18.09
N ALA A 286 -17.25 -11.56 -19.02
CA ALA A 286 -17.59 -12.03 -20.37
C ALA A 286 -16.35 -12.41 -21.20
N LEU A 287 -15.24 -11.68 -21.05
CA LEU A 287 -13.95 -11.99 -21.68
C LEU A 287 -13.20 -13.11 -20.92
N ALA A 288 -13.38 -13.21 -19.61
CA ALA A 288 -12.88 -14.33 -18.80
C ALA A 288 -13.66 -15.64 -19.06
N ALA A 289 -14.96 -15.55 -19.38
CA ALA A 289 -15.81 -16.67 -19.77
C ALA A 289 -15.39 -17.26 -21.12
N LEU A 290 -14.95 -16.42 -22.08
CA LEU A 290 -14.35 -16.89 -23.33
C LEU A 290 -13.03 -17.65 -23.09
N ARG A 291 -12.31 -17.37 -22.00
CA ARG A 291 -11.11 -18.11 -21.56
C ARG A 291 -11.41 -19.39 -20.76
N THR A 292 -12.67 -19.64 -20.40
CA THR A 292 -13.08 -20.79 -19.56
C THR A 292 -14.10 -21.71 -20.22
N LEU A 293 -14.91 -21.24 -21.18
CA LEU A 293 -15.91 -22.06 -21.90
C LEU A 293 -15.31 -23.04 -22.91
N HIS A 294 -14.02 -22.96 -23.25
CA HIS A 294 -13.32 -24.02 -24.00
C HIS A 294 -12.78 -25.15 -23.11
N ARG A 295 -12.73 -24.97 -21.77
CA ARG A 295 -12.32 -26.02 -20.82
C ARG A 295 -13.33 -27.17 -20.66
N SER A 296 -14.59 -27.02 -21.08
CA SER A 296 -15.60 -28.09 -20.93
C SER A 296 -15.76 -28.98 -22.17
N ARG A 297 -14.86 -28.88 -23.16
CA ARG A 297 -14.91 -29.65 -24.41
C ARG A 297 -13.61 -30.38 -24.79
N ALA A 298 -12.62 -30.42 -23.89
CA ALA A 298 -11.40 -31.22 -24.07
C ALA A 298 -11.36 -32.40 -23.10
#